data_AF-L7X9R0-F1
#
_entry.id   AF-L7X9R0-F1
#
_cell.length_a   1.000
_cell.length_b   1.000
_cell.length_c   1.000
_cell.angle_alpha   90.00
_cell.angle_beta   90.00
_cell.angle_gamma   90.00
#
_symmetry.space_group_name_H-M   'P 1'
#
loop_
_entity.id
_entity.type
_entity.pdbx_description
1 polymer ?
#
loop_
_entity_poly.entity_id
_entity_poly.type
_entity_poly.pdbx_seq_one_letter_code
_entity_poly.pdbx_strand_id
1 'polypeptide(L)' 'ALNLTNEVVRPQTTKRLQGYGLPYPKDTQRKGDIIVHFDIQFPSTLTESAKEILSEVLPP' A
#
# COMPACT_ATOMS: atom_id res chain seq x y z
N ALA A 1 5.47 -12.44 -4.15
CA ALA A 1 5.88 -11.12 -3.63
C ALA A 1 4.76 -10.12 -3.91
N LEU A 2 4.71 -9.02 -3.14
CA LEU A 2 3.68 -7.99 -3.31
C LEU A 2 3.85 -7.27 -4.66
N ASN A 3 2.83 -7.32 -5.52
CA ASN A 3 2.83 -6.63 -6.82
C ASN A 3 1.67 -5.62 -6.85
N LEU A 4 1.99 -4.36 -7.14
CA LEU A 4 1.05 -3.22 -7.09
C LEU A 4 1.03 -2.42 -8.41
N THR A 5 1.68 -2.90 -9.47
CA THR A 5 1.98 -2.12 -10.70
C THR A 5 0.75 -1.54 -11.40
N ASN A 6 -0.44 -2.11 -11.22
CA ASN A 6 -1.68 -1.65 -11.85
C ASN A 6 -2.77 -1.26 -10.83
N GLU A 7 -2.37 -0.88 -9.62
CA GLU A 7 -3.30 -0.56 -8.54
C GLU A 7 -2.96 0.77 -7.88
N VAL A 8 -4.00 1.60 -7.67
CA VAL A 8 -3.87 2.80 -6.85
C VAL A 8 -3.96 2.41 -5.38
N VAL A 9 -2.83 2.49 -4.67
CA VAL A 9 -2.77 2.30 -3.22
C VAL A 9 -3.30 3.56 -2.54
N ARG A 10 -4.36 3.40 -1.75
CA ARG A 10 -4.98 4.45 -0.94
C ARG A 10 -4.45 4.38 0.49
N PRO A 11 -4.58 5.45 1.30
CA PRO A 11 -4.12 5.41 2.69
C PRO A 11 -4.76 4.28 3.51
N GLN A 12 -5.99 3.88 3.17
CA GLN A 12 -6.71 2.78 3.84
C GLN A 12 -6.45 1.41 3.18
N THR A 13 -5.70 1.35 2.08
CA THR A 13 -5.38 0.08 1.41
C THR A 13 -4.61 -0.79 2.39
N THR A 14 -5.02 -2.06 2.47
CA THR A 14 -4.34 -3.07 3.26
C THR A 14 -4.10 -4.28 2.38
N LYS A 15 -2.87 -4.83 2.41
CA LYS A 15 -2.51 -6.01 1.62
C LYS A 15 -2.16 -7.18 2.53
N ARG A 16 -2.82 -8.31 2.30
CA ARG A 16 -2.64 -9.54 3.08
C ARG A 16 -1.75 -10.51 2.31
N LEU A 17 -0.62 -10.88 2.90
CA LEU A 17 0.27 -11.92 2.42
C LEU A 17 0.02 -13.19 3.22
N GLN A 18 -0.76 -14.10 2.65
CA GLN A 18 -1.21 -15.30 3.35
C GLN A 18 -0.06 -16.26 3.67
N GLY A 19 0.02 -16.74 4.90
CA GLY A 19 1.03 -17.73 5.34
C GLY A 19 2.46 -17.19 5.50
N TYR A 20 2.67 -15.88 5.36
CA TYR A 20 3.98 -15.25 5.58
C TYR A 20 4.22 -14.83 7.04
N GLY A 21 3.20 -14.94 7.89
CA GLY A 21 3.29 -14.60 9.30
C GLY A 21 3.97 -15.67 10.15
N LEU A 22 3.80 -15.54 11.47
CA LEU A 22 4.38 -16.47 12.43
C LEU A 22 3.70 -17.83 12.41
N PRO A 23 4.42 -18.92 12.72
CA PRO A 23 3.81 -20.25 12.88
C PRO A 23 2.82 -20.27 14.04
N TYR A 24 1.77 -21.09 13.93
CA TYR A 24 0.82 -21.27 15.02
C TYR A 24 1.48 -22.09 16.15
N PRO A 25 1.30 -21.73 17.43
CA PRO A 25 1.96 -22.44 18.53
C PRO A 25 1.62 -23.93 18.63
N LYS A 26 0.42 -24.33 18.19
CA LYS A 26 -0.06 -25.72 18.24
C LYS A 26 0.15 -26.51 16.93
N ASP A 27 0.48 -25.82 15.84
CA ASP A 27 0.68 -26.42 14.52
C ASP A 27 1.64 -25.54 13.71
N THR A 28 2.92 -25.89 13.73
CA THR A 28 3.99 -25.09 13.12
C THR A 28 4.01 -25.18 11.59
N GLN A 29 3.27 -26.12 10.98
CA GLN A 29 3.08 -26.18 9.53
C GLN A 29 2.14 -25.08 9.04
N ARG A 30 1.25 -24.60 9.91
CA ARG A 30 0.38 -23.46 9.64
C ARG A 30 1.08 -22.17 10.06
N LYS A 31 0.98 -21.15 9.22
CA LYS A 31 1.46 -19.80 9.49
C LYS A 31 0.34 -18.79 9.38
N GLY A 32 0.38 -17.76 10.20
CA GLY A 32 -0.49 -16.60 10.08
C GLY A 32 -0.17 -15.77 8.84
N ASP A 33 -0.83 -14.64 8.71
CA ASP A 33 -0.66 -13.74 7.57
C ASP A 33 0.16 -12.51 7.97
N ILE A 34 0.89 -11.93 7.01
CA ILE A 34 1.41 -10.57 7.16
C ILE A 34 0.37 -9.61 6.59
N ILE A 35 0.06 -8.57 7.35
CA ILE A 35 -0.81 -7.47 6.93
C ILE A 35 0.08 -6.25 6.69
N VAL A 36 0.08 -5.77 5.45
CA VAL A 36 0.83 -4.57 5.03
C VAL A 36 -0.12 -3.39 5.03
N HIS A 37 0.19 -2.40 5.88
CA HIS A 37 -0.41 -1.08 5.87
C HIS A 37 0.54 -0.11 5.17
N PHE A 38 -0.03 0.87 4.46
CA PHE A 38 0.75 1.86 3.74
C PHE A 38 0.63 3.20 4.46
N ASP A 39 1.79 3.76 4.81
CA ASP A 39 1.89 5.14 5.26
C ASP A 39 2.23 6.02 4.05
N ILE A 40 1.23 6.75 3.55
CA ILE A 40 1.37 7.57 2.35
C ILE A 40 1.87 8.97 2.75
N GLN A 41 3.13 9.23 2.46
CA GLN A 41 3.77 10.51 2.72
C GLN A 41 3.51 11.47 1.55
N PHE A 42 2.66 12.48 1.78
CA PHE A 42 2.44 13.55 0.81
C PHE A 42 3.58 14.57 0.84
N PRO A 43 3.89 15.22 -0.28
CA PRO A 43 4.82 16.34 -0.28
C PRO A 43 4.28 17.48 0.58
N SER A 44 5.15 18.13 1.34
CA SER A 44 4.77 19.28 2.19
C SER A 44 4.42 20.53 1.38
N THR A 45 4.95 20.65 0.16
CA THR A 45 4.73 21.77 -0.75
C THR A 45 4.75 21.31 -2.21
N LEU A 46 4.05 22.03 -3.08
CA LEU A 46 4.08 21.84 -4.53
C LEU A 46 4.33 23.19 -5.23
N THR A 47 5.11 23.18 -6.31
CA THR A 47 5.27 24.36 -7.18
C THR A 47 3.97 24.63 -7.93
N GLU A 48 3.78 25.87 -8.39
CA GLU A 48 2.56 26.22 -9.13
C GLU A 48 2.43 25.42 -10.43
N SER A 49 3.54 25.26 -11.17
CA SER A 49 3.59 24.42 -12.36
C SER A 49 3.23 22.96 -12.10
N ALA A 50 3.61 22.40 -10.93
CA ALA A 50 3.25 21.04 -10.58
C ALA A 50 1.75 20.92 -10.28
N LYS A 51 1.13 21.94 -9.65
CA LYS A 51 -0.31 21.95 -9.39
C LYS A 51 -1.11 22.03 -10.69
N GLU A 52 -0.68 22.88 -11.64
CA GLU A 52 -1.30 23.00 -12.96
C GLU A 52 -1.32 21.65 -13.67
N ILE A 53 -0.16 20.99 -13.80
CA ILE A 53 -0.06 19.67 -14.43
C ILE A 53 -0.92 18.63 -13.72
N LEU A 54 -0.87 18.58 -12.38
CA LEU A 54 -1.66 17.63 -11.60
C LEU A 54 -3.16 17.83 -11.80
N SER A 55 -3.62 19.07 -11.96
CA SER A 55 -5.03 19.36 -12.23
C SER A 55 -5.51 18.89 -13.60
N GLU A 56 -4.62 18.79 -14.59
CA GLU A 56 -4.94 18.30 -15.93
C GLU A 56 -4.96 16.77 -16.02
N VAL A 57 -4.07 16.09 -15.27
CA VAL A 57 -3.86 14.64 -15.42
C VAL A 57 -4.58 13.78 -14.39
N LEU A 58 -4.95 14.36 -13.23
CA LEU A 58 -5.70 13.62 -12.21
C LEU A 58 -7.20 13.67 -12.50
N PRO A 59 -7.95 12.59 -12.17
CA PRO A 59 -9.42 12.63 -12.22
C PRO A 59 -10.00 13.72 -11.30
N PRO A 60 -11.16 14.31 -11.67
CA PRO A 60 -11.85 15.30 -10.84
C PRO A 60 -12.40 14.71 -9.53
#